data_AF-A0A1S3YL91-F1
#
_entry.id   AF-A0A1S3YL91-F1
#
_cell.length_a   1.000
_cell.length_b   1.000
_cell.length_c   1.000
_cell.angle_alpha   90.00
_cell.angle_beta   90.00
_cell.angle_gamma   90.00
#
_symmetry.space_group_name_H-M   'P 1'
#
loop_
_entity.id
_entity.type
_entity.pdbx_description
1 polymer ?
#
loop_
_entity_poly.entity_id
_entity_poly.type
_entity_poly.pdbx_seq_one_letter_code
_entity_poly.pdbx_strand_id
1 'polypeptide(L)'
;MSCKRQAYRRLRPGQMAKTNRKYTIMKGYSWLRGTLDTCQWGRWVWNVQNVTKYSFICWLMMQGKLLTKDKLTNRGISSDGLCVLCGNAPESIEHLSYECHFFKLCINEVLQLLKISITNYEGRHLWKRIGRKMGSKFRKEFSYAILVALSYHIWRGRNEALWKCVVPRPSKICAQIKKECKVRVMEIINKIKRDKDRRWIEEVYS
;
A
#
# COMPACT_ATOMS: atom_id res chain seq x y z
N MET A 1 -10.86 -10.91 0.84
CA MET A 1 -9.92 -11.57 1.76
C MET A 1 -9.24 -10.54 2.66
N SER A 2 -9.90 -10.20 3.76
CA SER A 2 -9.30 -9.47 4.89
C SER A 2 -8.38 -10.43 5.64
N CYS A 3 -7.27 -9.92 6.20
CA CYS A 3 -6.48 -10.63 7.21
C CYS A 3 -7.38 -10.74 8.46
N LYS A 4 -8.33 -11.68 8.43
CA LYS A 4 -9.29 -11.89 9.51
C LYS A 4 -8.50 -12.33 10.72
N ARG A 5 -8.70 -11.63 11.86
CA ARG A 5 -8.35 -12.17 13.17
C ARG A 5 -9.08 -13.51 13.31
N GLN A 6 -8.37 -14.63 13.17
CA GLN A 6 -8.93 -15.93 13.50
C GLN A 6 -9.13 -16.01 15.02
N ALA A 7 -10.27 -16.59 15.40
CA ALA A 7 -10.64 -16.81 16.79
C ALA A 7 -9.51 -17.56 17.52
N TYR A 8 -9.06 -16.99 18.63
CA TYR A 8 -8.19 -17.68 19.58
C TYR A 8 -8.92 -18.94 20.08
N ARG A 9 -8.59 -20.12 19.53
CA ARG A 9 -8.91 -21.39 20.21
C ARG A 9 -8.09 -21.39 21.50
N ARG A 10 -8.74 -21.10 22.64
CA ARG A 10 -8.14 -21.26 23.97
C ARG A 10 -7.80 -22.75 24.18
N LEU A 11 -6.56 -23.15 23.88
CA LEU A 11 -6.03 -24.42 24.36
C LEU A 11 -5.64 -24.26 25.84
N ARG A 12 -6.00 -25.26 26.65
CA ARG A 12 -5.90 -25.23 28.11
C ARG A 12 -4.46 -24.94 28.58
N PRO A 13 -4.27 -24.08 29.60
CA PRO A 13 -2.94 -23.83 30.17
C PRO A 13 -2.38 -25.13 30.77
N GLY A 14 -1.21 -25.57 30.29
CA GLY A 14 -0.52 -26.75 30.82
C GLY A 14 0.34 -27.55 29.83
N GLN A 15 0.17 -27.37 28.51
CA GLN A 15 0.89 -28.20 27.52
C GLN A 15 2.36 -27.78 27.26
N MET A 16 2.76 -26.54 27.57
CA MET A 16 4.16 -26.12 27.35
C MET A 16 5.12 -26.48 28.51
N ALA A 17 4.60 -26.79 29.69
CA ALA A 17 5.40 -27.06 30.89
C ALA A 17 6.02 -28.47 30.93
N LYS A 18 5.68 -29.35 29.97
CA LYS A 18 6.12 -30.76 29.96
C LYS A 18 7.32 -31.06 29.05
N THR A 19 8.03 -30.05 28.56
CA THR A 19 9.23 -30.27 27.73
C THR A 19 10.49 -29.88 28.48
N ASN A 20 11.46 -30.79 28.57
CA ASN A 20 12.78 -30.61 29.20
C ASN A 20 13.69 -29.62 28.42
N ARG A 21 13.09 -28.66 27.70
CA ARG A 21 13.76 -27.64 26.88
C ARG A 21 13.57 -26.30 27.54
N LYS A 22 14.64 -25.51 27.72
CA LYS A 22 14.60 -24.16 28.29
C LYS A 22 13.44 -23.34 27.68
N TYR A 23 12.51 -22.94 28.55
CA TYR A 23 11.43 -22.01 28.22
C TYR A 23 12.03 -20.63 27.91
N THR A 24 11.51 -19.96 26.89
CA THR A 24 11.86 -18.57 26.59
C THR A 24 10.58 -17.77 26.40
N ILE A 25 10.62 -16.49 26.79
CA ILE A 25 9.51 -15.55 26.61
C ILE A 25 9.03 -15.54 25.15
N MET A 26 9.96 -15.60 24.18
CA MET A 26 9.65 -15.70 22.75
C MET A 26 8.77 -16.92 22.41
N LYS A 27 9.06 -18.10 22.97
CA LYS A 27 8.24 -19.31 22.78
C LYS A 27 6.86 -19.15 23.40
N GLY A 28 6.79 -18.56 24.60
CA GLY A 28 5.51 -18.25 25.26
C GLY A 28 4.63 -17.32 24.41
N TYR A 29 5.18 -16.21 23.89
CA TYR A 29 4.45 -15.33 22.98
C TYR A 29 4.14 -15.97 21.63
N SER A 30 5.02 -16.83 21.09
CA SER A 30 4.72 -17.58 19.86
C SER A 30 3.55 -18.54 20.05
N TRP A 31 3.47 -19.18 21.22
CA TRP A 31 2.36 -20.05 21.59
C TRP A 31 1.06 -19.26 21.81
N LEU A 32 1.11 -18.18 22.59
CA LEU A 32 -0.05 -17.31 22.82
C LEU A 32 -0.62 -16.74 21.52
N ARG A 33 0.25 -16.36 20.57
CA ARG A 33 -0.16 -15.82 19.27
C ARG A 33 -0.78 -16.86 18.33
N GLY A 34 -0.52 -18.15 18.55
CA GLY A 34 -0.91 -19.22 17.64
C GLY A 34 -0.26 -19.11 16.26
N THR A 35 -0.79 -19.85 15.29
CA THR A 35 -0.38 -19.75 13.87
C THR A 35 -0.99 -18.49 13.27
N LEU A 36 -0.14 -17.53 12.90
CA LEU A 36 -0.55 -16.32 12.19
C LEU A 36 -0.40 -16.53 10.68
N ASP A 37 -1.43 -16.17 9.92
CA ASP A 37 -1.33 -16.11 8.47
C ASP A 37 -0.25 -15.09 8.07
N THR A 38 0.63 -15.49 7.15
CA THR A 38 1.65 -14.59 6.62
C THR A 38 1.00 -13.48 5.81
N CYS A 39 1.03 -12.26 6.35
CA CYS A 39 0.50 -11.08 5.70
C CYS A 39 1.39 -10.65 4.53
N GLN A 40 1.04 -11.11 3.32
CA GLN A 40 1.87 -10.92 2.11
C GLN A 40 2.16 -9.44 1.78
N TRP A 41 1.23 -8.54 2.09
CA TRP A 41 1.37 -7.11 1.81
C TRP A 41 2.15 -6.34 2.88
N GLY A 42 2.48 -6.97 4.02
CA GLY A 42 3.14 -6.29 5.15
C GLY A 42 4.47 -5.65 4.76
N ARG A 43 5.28 -6.34 3.94
CA ARG A 43 6.56 -5.82 3.43
C ARG A 43 6.41 -4.72 2.38
N TRP A 44 5.25 -4.61 1.74
CA TRP A 44 4.99 -3.54 0.78
C TRP A 44 4.72 -2.24 1.53
N VAL A 45 3.91 -2.31 2.58
CA VAL A 45 3.46 -1.16 3.38
C VAL A 45 4.48 -0.73 4.43
N TRP A 46 5.24 -1.67 5.00
CA TRP A 46 6.23 -1.39 6.04
C TRP A 46 7.63 -1.67 5.52
N ASN A 47 8.15 -0.76 4.69
CA ASN A 47 9.53 -0.78 4.23
C ASN A 47 10.23 0.55 4.56
N VAL A 48 11.56 0.54 4.58
CA VAL A 48 12.39 1.69 5.01
C VAL A 48 12.35 2.88 4.04
N GLN A 49 11.91 2.64 2.79
CA GLN A 49 11.78 3.68 1.77
C GLN A 49 10.45 4.43 1.89
N ASN A 50 9.47 3.89 2.62
CA ASN A 50 8.17 4.51 2.76
C ASN A 50 8.19 5.70 3.73
N VAL A 51 7.40 6.71 3.42
CA VAL A 51 7.00 7.73 4.40
C VAL A 51 5.98 7.12 5.35
N THR A 52 6.22 7.21 6.66
CA THR A 52 5.36 6.59 7.70
C THR A 52 3.90 7.05 7.58
N LYS A 53 3.68 8.34 7.30
CA LYS A 53 2.36 8.92 7.05
C LYS A 53 1.59 8.19 5.93
N TYR A 54 2.26 7.89 4.83
CA TYR A 54 1.64 7.22 3.68
C TYR A 54 1.41 5.75 3.96
N SER A 55 2.34 5.12 4.67
CA SER A 55 2.26 3.73 5.13
C SER A 55 1.03 3.49 5.97
N PHE A 56 0.68 4.41 6.89
CA PHE A 56 -0.50 4.26 7.74
C PHE A 56 -1.81 4.23 6.94
N ILE A 57 -1.97 5.14 5.97
CA ILE A 57 -3.16 5.16 5.11
C ILE A 57 -3.21 3.92 4.21
N CYS A 58 -2.08 3.53 3.62
CA CYS A 58 -2.02 2.32 2.81
C CYS A 58 -2.28 1.05 3.64
N TRP A 59 -1.86 1.00 4.90
CA TRP A 59 -2.20 -0.07 5.84
C TRP A 59 -3.71 -0.18 6.07
N LEU A 60 -4.39 0.96 6.28
CA LEU A 60 -5.85 1.00 6.40
C LEU A 60 -6.54 0.56 5.10
N MET A 61 -6.02 0.99 3.95
CA MET A 61 -6.50 0.54 2.64
C MET A 61 -6.40 -0.99 2.50
N MET A 62 -5.23 -1.56 2.80
CA MET A 62 -4.97 -3.01 2.66
C MET A 62 -5.86 -3.86 3.59
N GLN A 63 -6.28 -3.30 4.73
CA GLN A 63 -7.25 -3.95 5.62
C GLN A 63 -8.71 -3.74 5.22
N GLY A 64 -8.97 -2.94 4.20
CA GLY A 64 -10.33 -2.56 3.84
C GLY A 64 -10.98 -1.71 4.93
N LYS A 65 -10.24 -0.81 5.59
CA LYS A 65 -10.70 0.00 6.74
C LYS A 65 -10.87 1.49 6.47
N LEU A 66 -10.56 1.96 5.27
CA LEU A 66 -10.86 3.34 4.86
C LEU A 66 -12.37 3.58 4.80
N LEU A 67 -12.81 4.82 5.07
CA LEU A 67 -14.23 5.20 5.09
C LEU A 67 -14.68 5.66 3.70
N THR A 68 -15.00 4.70 2.85
CA THR A 68 -15.52 4.89 1.49
C THR A 68 -17.05 5.06 1.48
N LYS A 69 -17.61 5.60 0.39
CA LYS A 69 -19.06 5.85 0.29
C LYS A 69 -19.89 4.57 0.39
N ASP A 70 -19.44 3.45 -0.16
CA ASP A 70 -20.09 2.14 0.06
C ASP A 70 -20.40 1.87 1.54
N LYS A 71 -19.45 2.17 2.44
CA LYS A 71 -19.62 2.00 3.89
C LYS A 71 -20.54 3.04 4.50
N LEU A 72 -20.56 4.25 3.97
CA LEU A 72 -21.48 5.30 4.42
C LEU A 72 -22.92 4.95 4.02
N THR A 73 -23.13 4.48 2.78
CA THR A 73 -24.41 4.03 2.28
C THR A 73 -24.90 2.80 3.05
N ASN A 74 -24.03 1.82 3.31
CA ASN A 74 -24.36 0.66 4.14
C ASN A 74 -24.73 1.01 5.59
N ARG A 75 -24.34 2.20 6.07
CA ARG A 75 -24.71 2.72 7.41
C ARG A 75 -25.92 3.64 7.37
N GLY A 76 -26.52 3.89 6.21
CA GLY A 76 -27.63 4.83 6.04
C GLY A 76 -27.24 6.31 6.17
N ILE A 77 -25.95 6.64 6.09
CA ILE A 77 -25.45 8.02 6.26
C ILE A 77 -25.54 8.82 4.94
N SER A 78 -25.39 8.16 3.79
CA SER A 78 -25.39 8.83 2.47
C SER A 78 -26.12 8.00 1.43
N SER A 79 -26.93 8.66 0.60
CA SER A 79 -27.64 8.07 -0.54
C SER A 79 -26.80 8.04 -1.83
N ASP A 80 -25.76 8.87 -1.94
CA ASP A 80 -24.88 8.91 -3.10
C ASP A 80 -23.69 7.96 -2.94
N GLY A 81 -23.72 6.86 -3.66
CA GLY A 81 -22.68 5.83 -3.67
C GLY A 81 -21.60 6.02 -4.73
N LEU A 82 -21.70 7.00 -5.65
CA LEU A 82 -20.77 7.11 -6.78
C LEU A 82 -19.41 7.66 -6.34
N CYS A 83 -18.35 7.13 -6.97
CA CYS A 83 -16.98 7.57 -6.76
C CYS A 83 -16.80 9.04 -7.10
N VAL A 84 -16.39 9.86 -6.12
CA VAL A 84 -16.21 11.31 -6.30
C VAL A 84 -15.08 11.70 -7.25
N LEU A 85 -14.16 10.78 -7.54
CA LEU A 85 -13.05 11.05 -8.45
C LEU A 85 -13.38 10.79 -9.92
N CYS A 86 -14.14 9.73 -10.21
CA CYS A 86 -14.44 9.34 -11.60
C CYS A 86 -15.91 9.48 -12.00
N GLY A 87 -16.85 9.54 -11.06
CA GLY A 87 -18.29 9.64 -11.32
C GLY A 87 -18.96 8.40 -11.94
N ASN A 88 -18.19 7.41 -12.39
CA ASN A 88 -18.70 6.38 -13.30
C ASN A 88 -19.06 5.04 -12.65
N ALA A 89 -18.74 4.84 -11.37
CA ALA A 89 -19.00 3.58 -10.66
C ALA A 89 -19.12 3.80 -9.14
N PRO A 90 -19.75 2.87 -8.40
CA PRO A 90 -19.82 2.92 -6.95
C PRO A 90 -18.44 2.97 -6.28
N GLU A 91 -18.30 3.80 -5.25
CA GLU A 91 -17.04 3.95 -4.52
C GLU A 91 -16.83 2.80 -3.53
N SER A 92 -15.89 1.91 -3.85
CA SER A 92 -15.32 0.94 -2.91
C SER A 92 -13.81 1.14 -2.77
N ILE A 93 -13.20 0.48 -1.78
CA ILE A 93 -11.74 0.49 -1.62
C ILE A 93 -11.07 -0.17 -2.83
N GLU A 94 -11.63 -1.28 -3.31
CA GLU A 94 -11.20 -1.99 -4.51
C GLU A 94 -11.27 -1.07 -5.74
N HIS A 95 -12.39 -0.35 -5.89
CA HIS A 95 -12.58 0.60 -6.98
C HIS A 95 -11.50 1.70 -6.93
N LEU A 96 -11.37 2.42 -5.82
CA LEU A 96 -10.40 3.50 -5.66
C LEU A 96 -8.95 3.05 -5.85
N SER A 97 -8.63 1.79 -5.52
CA SER A 97 -7.26 1.29 -5.49
C SER A 97 -6.82 0.58 -6.77
N TYR A 98 -7.75 0.14 -7.63
CA TYR A 98 -7.41 -0.72 -8.78
C TYR A 98 -8.28 -0.48 -10.03
N GLU A 99 -9.56 -0.17 -9.88
CA GLU A 99 -10.50 -0.18 -11.02
C GLU A 99 -10.81 1.23 -11.54
N CYS A 100 -10.72 2.23 -10.66
CA CYS A 100 -11.06 3.62 -10.94
C CYS A 100 -10.26 4.15 -12.13
N HIS A 101 -10.95 4.80 -13.07
CA HIS A 101 -10.30 5.44 -14.22
C HIS A 101 -9.23 6.44 -13.76
N PHE A 102 -9.51 7.20 -12.70
CA PHE A 102 -8.56 8.12 -12.08
C PHE A 102 -7.27 7.41 -11.62
N PHE A 103 -7.43 6.29 -10.91
CA PHE A 103 -6.29 5.45 -10.48
C PHE A 103 -5.49 4.95 -11.69
N LYS A 104 -6.18 4.46 -12.73
CA LYS A 104 -5.56 3.93 -13.95
C LYS A 104 -4.69 4.97 -14.66
N LEU A 105 -5.14 6.22 -14.73
CA LEU A 105 -4.32 7.32 -15.27
C LEU A 105 -3.06 7.54 -14.44
N CYS A 106 -3.18 7.61 -13.11
CA CYS A 106 -2.03 7.85 -12.25
C CYS A 106 -1.04 6.68 -12.23
N ILE A 107 -1.51 5.43 -12.18
CA ILE A 107 -0.62 4.27 -12.18
C ILE A 107 0.11 4.14 -13.51
N ASN A 108 -0.50 4.47 -14.64
CA ASN A 108 0.17 4.48 -15.94
C ASN A 108 1.39 5.41 -15.93
N GLU A 109 1.24 6.63 -15.42
CA GLU A 109 2.37 7.56 -15.28
C GLU A 109 3.47 7.04 -14.34
N VAL A 110 3.08 6.36 -13.25
CA VAL A 110 4.02 5.73 -12.32
C VAL A 110 4.77 4.56 -12.99
N LEU A 111 4.09 3.75 -13.80
CA LEU A 111 4.70 2.64 -14.52
C LEU A 111 5.67 3.15 -15.60
N GLN A 112 5.32 4.23 -16.29
CA GLN A 112 6.21 4.94 -17.22
C GLN A 112 7.47 5.47 -16.51
N LEU A 113 7.30 6.12 -15.34
CA LEU A 113 8.42 6.57 -14.51
C LEU A 113 9.37 5.42 -14.14
N LEU A 114 8.79 4.27 -13.79
CA LEU A 114 9.54 3.06 -13.43
C LEU A 114 10.07 2.28 -14.64
N LYS A 115 9.75 2.72 -15.87
CA LYS A 115 10.10 2.06 -17.14
C LYS A 115 9.67 0.58 -17.18
N ILE A 116 8.47 0.29 -16.68
CA ILE A 116 7.90 -1.07 -16.67
C ILE A 116 6.57 -1.10 -17.41
N SER A 117 6.34 -2.18 -18.16
CA SER A 117 5.06 -2.46 -18.82
C SER A 117 4.28 -3.52 -18.05
N ILE A 118 3.08 -3.14 -17.61
CA ILE A 118 2.08 -4.01 -16.97
C ILE A 118 0.73 -3.59 -17.52
N THR A 119 -0.05 -4.54 -18.02
CA THR A 119 -1.37 -4.27 -18.61
C THR A 119 -2.53 -4.61 -17.67
N ASN A 120 -2.29 -5.47 -16.68
CA ASN A 120 -3.30 -5.92 -15.73
C ASN A 120 -3.08 -5.28 -14.33
N TYR A 121 -4.02 -4.41 -13.95
CA TYR A 121 -4.05 -3.67 -12.68
C TYR A 121 -4.91 -4.32 -11.60
N GLU A 122 -5.34 -5.57 -11.79
CA GLU A 122 -6.29 -6.24 -10.91
C GLU A 122 -5.71 -6.48 -9.52
N GLY A 123 -6.35 -5.82 -8.56
CA GLY A 123 -6.19 -6.08 -7.14
C GLY A 123 -4.75 -6.06 -6.65
N ARG A 124 -4.53 -6.79 -5.54
CA ARG A 124 -3.22 -6.86 -4.88
C ARG A 124 -2.14 -7.55 -5.72
N HIS A 125 -2.50 -8.21 -6.83
CA HIS A 125 -1.52 -8.84 -7.72
C HIS A 125 -0.67 -7.81 -8.47
N LEU A 126 -1.20 -6.59 -8.70
CA LEU A 126 -0.45 -5.48 -9.27
C LEU A 126 0.88 -5.23 -8.53
N TRP A 127 0.82 -5.17 -7.20
CA TRP A 127 2.00 -4.96 -6.34
C TRP A 127 3.05 -6.06 -6.54
N LYS A 128 2.62 -7.32 -6.62
CA LYS A 128 3.53 -8.45 -6.89
C LYS A 128 4.13 -8.37 -8.28
N ARG A 129 3.35 -8.01 -9.31
CA ARG A 129 3.83 -7.88 -10.70
C ARG A 129 4.90 -6.80 -10.80
N ILE A 130 4.68 -5.63 -10.20
CA ILE A 130 5.66 -4.55 -10.14
C ILE A 130 6.93 -5.04 -9.43
N GLY A 131 6.80 -5.63 -8.24
CA GLY A 131 7.94 -6.15 -7.50
C GLY A 131 8.73 -7.24 -8.24
N ARG A 132 8.10 -8.07 -9.07
CA ARG A 132 8.79 -9.09 -9.89
C ARG A 132 9.62 -8.48 -11.03
N LYS A 133 9.19 -7.34 -11.58
CA LYS A 133 9.96 -6.61 -12.60
C LYS A 133 11.19 -5.89 -12.02
N MET A 134 11.22 -5.69 -10.70
CA MET A 134 12.35 -5.09 -10.01
C MET A 134 13.40 -6.16 -9.67
N GLY A 135 14.66 -5.95 -10.10
CA GLY A 135 15.74 -6.91 -9.89
C GLY A 135 16.26 -6.96 -8.45
N SER A 136 16.58 -5.80 -7.85
CA SER A 136 17.18 -5.71 -6.52
C SER A 136 16.15 -5.50 -5.40
N LYS A 137 16.51 -5.85 -4.16
CA LYS A 137 15.68 -5.57 -2.97
C LYS A 137 15.38 -4.07 -2.84
N PHE A 138 16.39 -3.23 -3.05
CA PHE A 138 16.23 -1.78 -2.99
C PHE A 138 15.20 -1.28 -4.01
N ARG A 139 15.32 -1.68 -5.29
CA ARG A 139 14.36 -1.28 -6.35
C ARG A 139 12.95 -1.75 -6.05
N LYS A 140 12.79 -2.96 -5.49
CA LYS A 140 11.49 -3.47 -5.02
C LYS A 140 10.89 -2.57 -3.94
N GLU A 141 11.63 -2.32 -2.87
CA GLU A 141 11.16 -1.47 -1.76
C GLU A 141 10.85 -0.05 -2.23
N PHE A 142 11.68 0.53 -3.10
CA PHE A 142 11.45 1.85 -3.69
C PHE A 142 10.18 1.89 -4.56
N SER A 143 9.96 0.87 -5.41
CA SER A 143 8.73 0.76 -6.19
C SER A 143 7.49 0.64 -5.31
N TYR A 144 7.59 -0.07 -4.18
CA TYR A 144 6.50 -0.14 -3.20
C TYR A 144 6.26 1.20 -2.51
N ALA A 145 7.31 1.99 -2.24
CA ALA A 145 7.16 3.34 -1.69
C ALA A 145 6.38 4.27 -2.62
N ILE A 146 6.63 4.20 -3.92
CA ILE A 146 5.86 4.98 -4.90
C ILE A 146 4.40 4.53 -4.92
N LEU A 147 4.12 3.22 -4.86
CA LEU A 147 2.73 2.72 -4.80
C LEU A 147 2.01 3.11 -3.50
N VAL A 148 2.71 3.12 -2.37
CA VAL A 148 2.20 3.59 -1.09
C VAL A 148 1.89 5.09 -1.14
N ALA A 149 2.78 5.89 -1.74
CA ALA A 149 2.54 7.31 -1.96
C ALA A 149 1.35 7.56 -2.89
N LEU A 150 1.24 6.81 -3.99
CA LEU A 150 0.10 6.88 -4.90
C LEU A 150 -1.22 6.58 -4.18
N SER A 151 -1.25 5.50 -3.40
CA SER A 151 -2.39 5.10 -2.57
C SER A 151 -2.83 6.21 -1.63
N TYR A 152 -1.87 6.85 -0.96
CA TYR A 152 -2.12 7.97 -0.07
C TYR A 152 -2.65 9.20 -0.82
N HIS A 153 -2.04 9.60 -1.92
CA HIS A 153 -2.43 10.82 -2.65
C HIS A 153 -3.78 10.67 -3.34
N ILE A 154 -4.14 9.48 -3.83
CA ILE A 154 -5.49 9.21 -4.33
C ILE A 154 -6.50 9.33 -3.20
N TRP A 155 -6.23 8.73 -2.03
CA TRP A 155 -7.11 8.86 -0.87
C TRP A 155 -7.26 10.32 -0.43
N ARG A 156 -6.16 11.09 -0.40
CA ARG A 156 -6.17 12.51 -0.09
C ARG A 156 -6.96 13.31 -1.11
N GLY A 157 -6.73 13.09 -2.40
CA GLY A 157 -7.43 13.76 -3.50
C GLY A 157 -8.93 13.47 -3.48
N ARG A 158 -9.32 12.22 -3.18
CA ARG A 158 -10.71 11.83 -2.93
C ARG A 158 -11.33 12.64 -1.79
N ASN A 159 -10.62 12.79 -0.67
CA ASN A 159 -11.14 13.56 0.46
C ASN A 159 -11.22 15.05 0.15
N GLU A 160 -10.27 15.62 -0.60
CA GLU A 160 -10.39 17.00 -1.09
C GLU A 160 -11.59 17.17 -2.01
N ALA A 161 -11.86 16.22 -2.91
CA ALA A 161 -13.04 16.23 -3.75
C ALA A 161 -14.33 16.17 -2.93
N LEU A 162 -14.39 15.33 -1.90
CA LEU A 162 -15.58 15.19 -1.05
C LEU A 162 -15.85 16.45 -0.20
N TRP A 163 -14.83 17.00 0.46
CA TRP A 163 -15.00 18.06 1.46
C TRP A 163 -14.87 19.48 0.93
N LYS A 164 -14.15 19.65 -0.19
CA LYS A 164 -13.88 20.96 -0.79
C LYS A 164 -14.49 21.11 -2.18
N CYS A 165 -15.14 20.07 -2.71
CA CYS A 165 -15.69 20.05 -4.06
C CYS A 165 -14.63 20.32 -5.15
N VAL A 166 -13.36 19.95 -4.89
CA VAL A 166 -12.25 20.12 -5.84
C VAL A 166 -11.66 18.77 -6.21
N VAL A 167 -11.84 18.37 -7.47
CA VAL A 167 -11.22 17.15 -8.01
C VAL A 167 -9.81 17.49 -8.54
N PRO A 168 -8.73 16.95 -7.94
CA PRO A 168 -7.39 17.20 -8.45
C PRO A 168 -7.19 16.51 -9.80
N ARG A 169 -6.41 17.12 -10.70
CA ARG A 169 -6.02 16.44 -11.96
C ARG A 169 -5.05 15.28 -11.67
N PRO A 170 -5.15 14.13 -12.37
CA PRO A 170 -4.21 13.01 -12.22
C PRO A 170 -2.74 13.44 -12.33
N SER A 171 -2.43 14.27 -13.32
CA SER A 171 -1.08 14.81 -13.55
C SER A 171 -0.54 15.61 -12.37
N LYS A 172 -1.39 16.34 -11.65
CA LYS A 172 -1.01 17.08 -10.44
C LYS A 172 -0.61 16.14 -9.31
N ILE A 173 -1.35 15.05 -9.11
CA ILE A 173 -1.00 14.01 -8.13
C ILE A 173 0.30 13.32 -8.52
N CYS A 174 0.47 12.94 -9.79
CA CYS A 174 1.69 12.31 -10.30
C CYS A 174 2.91 13.22 -10.14
N ALA A 175 2.78 14.51 -10.45
CA ALA A 175 3.83 15.50 -10.25
C ALA A 175 4.21 15.65 -8.76
N GLN A 176 3.22 15.64 -7.87
CA GLN A 176 3.46 15.71 -6.43
C GLN A 176 4.20 14.47 -5.92
N ILE A 177 3.78 13.26 -6.34
CA ILE A 177 4.47 12.00 -6.01
C ILE A 177 5.92 12.06 -6.51
N LYS A 178 6.14 12.45 -7.78
CA LYS A 178 7.48 12.56 -8.38
C LYS A 178 8.36 13.52 -7.58
N LYS A 179 7.84 14.70 -7.22
CA LYS A 179 8.56 15.69 -6.41
C LYS A 179 8.95 15.14 -5.04
N GLU A 180 7.99 14.59 -4.31
CA GLU A 180 8.23 14.06 -2.96
C GLU A 180 9.21 12.88 -2.97
N CYS A 181 9.08 11.95 -3.93
CA CYS A 181 10.02 10.86 -4.09
C CYS A 181 11.42 11.35 -4.49
N LYS A 182 11.53 12.39 -5.33
CA LYS A 182 12.83 12.99 -5.69
C LYS A 182 13.52 13.58 -4.46
N VAL A 183 12.80 14.31 -3.60
CA VAL A 183 13.36 14.81 -2.32
C VAL A 183 13.87 13.65 -1.48
N ARG A 184 13.06 12.59 -1.32
CA ARG A 184 13.45 11.42 -0.55
C ARG A 184 14.69 10.71 -1.12
N VAL A 185 14.79 10.63 -2.44
CA VAL A 185 15.96 10.09 -3.14
C VAL A 185 17.21 10.89 -2.81
N MET A 186 17.15 12.22 -2.87
CA MET A 186 18.30 13.08 -2.59
C MET A 186 18.83 12.89 -1.17
N GLU A 187 17.97 12.61 -0.19
CA GLU A 187 18.36 12.33 1.20
C GLU A 187 19.09 10.98 1.38
N ILE A 188 18.81 10.00 0.51
CA ILE A 188 19.30 8.61 0.68
C ILE A 188 20.33 8.20 -0.35
N ILE A 189 20.54 8.97 -1.43
CA ILE A 189 21.37 8.57 -2.58
C ILE A 189 22.81 8.19 -2.18
N ASN A 190 23.39 8.95 -1.24
CA ASN A 190 24.72 8.72 -0.70
C ASN A 190 24.79 7.46 0.20
N LYS A 191 23.66 6.99 0.72
CA LYS A 191 23.56 5.79 1.57
C LYS A 191 23.36 4.51 0.75
N ILE A 192 23.12 4.62 -0.56
CA ILE A 192 22.95 3.47 -1.45
C ILE A 192 24.33 2.87 -1.72
N LYS A 193 24.52 1.64 -1.24
CA LYS A 193 25.80 0.90 -1.36
C LYS A 193 26.07 0.32 -2.75
N ARG A 194 25.03 0.11 -3.58
CA ARG A 194 25.16 -0.53 -4.90
C ARG A 194 25.10 0.51 -6.00
N ASP A 195 26.18 0.67 -6.76
CA ASP A 195 26.24 1.66 -7.86
C ASP A 195 25.20 1.42 -8.96
N LYS A 196 24.88 0.14 -9.24
CA LYS A 196 23.80 -0.21 -10.18
C LYS A 196 22.43 0.28 -9.70
N ASP A 197 22.19 0.34 -8.39
CA ASP A 197 20.93 0.85 -7.84
C ASP A 197 20.94 2.39 -7.82
N ARG A 198 22.09 3.03 -7.56
CA ARG A 198 22.24 4.48 -7.65
C ARG A 198 21.96 5.00 -9.06
N ARG A 199 22.66 4.45 -10.07
CA ARG A 199 22.46 4.80 -11.49
C ARG A 199 21.02 4.60 -11.94
N TRP A 200 20.37 3.54 -11.49
CA TRP A 200 18.96 3.29 -11.81
C TRP A 200 18.03 4.38 -11.27
N ILE A 201 18.28 4.90 -10.06
CA ILE A 201 17.48 6.02 -9.54
C ILE A 201 17.75 7.29 -10.33
N GLU A 202 19.02 7.57 -10.64
CA GLU A 202 19.39 8.72 -11.47
C GLU A 202 18.68 8.64 -12.83
N GLU A 203 18.64 7.48 -13.48
CA GLU A 203 17.87 7.27 -14.72
C GLU A 203 16.35 7.41 -14.58
N VAL A 204 15.79 7.24 -13.38
CA VAL A 204 14.36 7.41 -13.08
C VAL A 204 14.01 8.89 -12.84
N TYR A 205 14.96 9.70 -12.37
CA TYR A 205 14.74 11.11 -11.99
C TYR A 205 15.57 12.14 -12.78
N SER A 206 16.35 11.68 -13.75
CA SER A 206 16.95 12.48 -14.84
C SER A 206 15.86 13.01 -15.75
#